data_AF-A0A090JQ92-F1
#
_entry.id   AF-A0A090JQ92-F1
#
_cell.length_a   1.000
_cell.length_b   1.000
_cell.length_c   1.000
_cell.angle_alpha   90.00
_cell.angle_beta   90.00
_cell.angle_gamma   90.00
#
_symmetry.space_group_name_H-M   'P 1'
#
loop_
_entity.id
_entity.type
_entity.pdbx_description
1 polymer ?
#
loop_
_entity_poly.entity_id
_entity_poly.type
_entity_poly.pdbx_seq_one_letter_code
_entity_poly.pdbx_strand_id
1 'polypeptide(L)'
;MDASMLILGGKLRNAILNGRYKPHPVRSVEIPKDDGSKRKLGIPTVVDRMVQQAMVNKLTPLFEPQFSENSFGYRPGRSAYGAIKRCKEYLDNGYK
;
A
#
# COMPACT_ATOMS: atom_id res chain seq x y z
N MET A 1 7.40 -25.02 -12.76
CA MET A 1 7.64 -24.63 -11.36
C MET A 1 8.61 -25.65 -10.78
N ASP A 2 9.83 -25.25 -10.43
CA ASP A 2 10.82 -26.19 -9.90
C ASP A 2 10.61 -26.40 -8.38
N ALA A 3 11.03 -27.57 -7.88
CA ALA A 3 10.83 -28.01 -6.51
C ALA A 3 11.43 -27.05 -5.44
N SER A 4 12.48 -26.30 -5.77
CA SER A 4 13.11 -25.30 -4.91
C SER A 4 12.16 -24.16 -4.55
N MET A 5 11.33 -23.73 -5.50
CA MET A 5 10.37 -22.64 -5.33
C MET A 5 9.23 -23.04 -4.38
N LEU A 6 8.79 -24.29 -4.45
CA LEU A 6 7.79 -24.87 -3.53
C LEU A 6 8.34 -25.00 -2.11
N ILE A 7 9.58 -25.46 -1.96
CA ILE A 7 10.25 -25.60 -0.66
C ILE A 7 10.45 -24.23 0.00
N LEU A 8 10.87 -23.22 -0.76
CA LEU A 8 11.09 -21.86 -0.24
C LEU A 8 9.77 -21.21 0.20
N GLY A 9 8.72 -21.33 -0.60
CA GLY A 9 7.38 -20.84 -0.23
C GLY A 9 6.83 -21.50 1.04
N GLY A 10 7.00 -22.82 1.17
CA GLY A 10 6.63 -23.56 2.38
C GLY A 10 7.36 -23.09 3.63
N LYS A 11 8.68 -22.84 3.53
CA LYS A 11 9.48 -22.30 4.64
C LYS A 11 9.01 -20.90 5.07
N LEU A 12 8.78 -20.00 4.11
CA LEU A 12 8.27 -18.66 4.38
C LEU A 12 6.91 -18.70 5.09
N ARG A 13 5.97 -19.50 4.56
CA ARG A 13 4.64 -19.67 5.15
C ARG A 13 4.73 -20.15 6.60
N ASN A 14 5.54 -21.19 6.86
CA ASN A 14 5.73 -21.71 8.22
C ASN A 14 6.37 -20.67 9.15
N ALA A 15 7.33 -19.88 8.67
CA ALA A 15 7.92 -18.82 9.47
C ALA A 15 6.89 -17.75 9.85
N ILE A 16 6.03 -17.34 8.91
CA ILE A 16 4.96 -16.35 9.17
C ILE A 16 3.95 -16.89 10.17
N LEU A 17 3.42 -18.10 9.96
CA LEU A 17 2.38 -18.69 10.82
C LEU A 17 2.85 -18.93 12.26
N ASN A 18 4.15 -19.19 12.45
CA ASN A 18 4.74 -19.39 13.77
C ASN A 18 5.32 -18.10 14.37
N GLY A 19 5.06 -16.93 13.78
CA GLY A 19 5.57 -15.64 14.29
C GLY A 19 7.09 -15.48 14.23
N ARG A 20 7.78 -16.29 13.41
CA ARG A 20 9.25 -16.29 13.25
C ARG A 20 9.74 -15.49 12.05
N TYR A 21 8.84 -15.08 11.16
CA TYR A 21 9.18 -14.24 10.02
C TYR A 21 9.67 -12.86 10.49
N LYS A 22 10.88 -12.49 10.09
CA LYS A 22 11.45 -11.15 10.32
C LYS A 22 11.63 -10.46 8.97
N PRO A 23 10.92 -9.35 8.71
CA PRO A 23 11.13 -8.56 7.50
C PRO A 23 12.57 -8.07 7.40
N HIS A 24 13.08 -7.91 6.18
CA HIS A 24 14.42 -7.36 5.98
C HIS A 24 14.42 -5.84 6.14
N PRO A 25 15.55 -5.22 6.51
CA PRO A 25 15.70 -3.77 6.47
C PRO A 25 15.40 -3.21 5.08
N VAL A 26 14.68 -2.09 5.01
CA VAL A 26 14.39 -1.42 3.74
C VAL A 26 15.64 -0.77 3.18
N ARG A 27 15.83 -0.83 1.85
CA ARG A 27 16.91 -0.12 1.16
C ARG A 27 16.56 1.35 1.02
N SER A 28 17.38 2.23 1.57
CA SER A 28 17.24 3.68 1.41
C SER A 28 17.71 4.13 0.03
N VAL A 29 16.88 4.85 -0.71
CA VAL A 29 17.22 5.44 -2.01
C VAL A 29 16.76 6.90 -2.04
N GLU A 30 17.62 7.82 -2.45
CA GLU A 30 17.23 9.20 -2.70
C GLU A 30 16.87 9.40 -4.17
N ILE A 31 15.72 10.02 -4.44
CA ILE A 31 15.32 10.45 -5.78
C ILE A 31 15.09 11.97 -5.79
N PRO A 32 15.37 12.67 -6.90
CA PRO A 32 15.05 14.09 -7.01
C PRO A 32 13.53 14.31 -7.01
N LYS A 33 13.09 15.43 -6.46
CA LYS A 33 11.75 16.00 -6.67
C LYS A 33 11.82 17.13 -7.69
N ASP A 34 10.66 17.53 -8.20
CA ASP A 34 10.52 18.65 -9.14
C ASP A 34 10.93 20.01 -8.52
N ASP A 35 10.83 20.14 -7.18
CA ASP A 35 11.21 21.34 -6.42
C ASP A 35 12.72 21.45 -6.14
N GLY A 36 13.54 20.53 -6.66
CA GLY A 36 14.99 20.47 -6.44
C GLY A 36 15.40 19.81 -5.12
N SER A 37 14.46 19.53 -4.21
CA SER A 37 14.75 18.74 -3.00
C SER A 37 14.84 17.24 -3.31
N LYS A 38 15.37 16.46 -2.36
CA LYS A 38 15.44 14.99 -2.47
C LYS A 38 14.34 14.31 -1.66
N ARG A 39 13.75 13.24 -2.22
CA ARG A 39 12.84 12.33 -1.51
C ARG A 39 13.59 11.05 -1.17
N LYS A 40 13.63 10.70 0.12
CA LYS A 40 14.14 9.41 0.59
C LYS A 40 13.03 8.36 0.50
N LEU A 41 13.29 7.28 -0.22
CA LEU A 41 12.43 6.10 -0.34
C LEU A 41 13.00 4.95 0.48
N GLY A 42 12.11 4.20 1.15
CA GLY A 42 12.43 2.90 1.73
C GLY A 42 11.89 1.80 0.84
N ILE A 43 12.77 1.06 0.16
CA ILE A 43 12.38 -0.02 -0.76
C ILE A 43 12.51 -1.36 -0.03
N PRO A 44 11.40 -2.07 0.27
CA PRO A 44 11.46 -3.41 0.87
C PRO A 44 11.96 -4.44 -0.14
N THR A 45 12.38 -5.62 0.34
CA THR A 45 12.73 -6.74 -0.56
C THR A 45 11.51 -7.21 -1.35
N VAL A 46 11.72 -7.98 -2.43
CA VAL A 46 10.62 -8.54 -3.22
C VAL A 46 9.70 -9.41 -2.36
N VAL A 47 10.29 -10.22 -1.46
CA VAL A 47 9.55 -11.08 -0.52
C VAL A 47 8.72 -10.24 0.45
N ASP A 48 9.30 -9.19 1.04
CA ASP A 48 8.59 -8.30 1.96
C ASP A 48 7.42 -7.58 1.26
N ARG A 49 7.61 -7.09 0.03
CA ARG A 49 6.53 -6.46 -0.74
C ARG A 49 5.40 -7.44 -1.05
N MET A 50 5.74 -8.70 -1.37
CA MET A 50 4.74 -9.75 -1.59
C MET A 50 3.94 -10.02 -0.31
N VAL A 51 4.60 -10.15 0.84
CA VAL A 51 3.93 -10.36 2.13
C VAL A 51 3.04 -9.17 2.49
N GLN A 52 3.55 -7.93 2.34
CA GLN A 52 2.78 -6.70 2.57
C GLN A 52 1.55 -6.64 1.65
N GLN A 53 1.69 -6.96 0.36
CA GLN A 53 0.57 -6.99 -0.58
C GLN A 53 -0.47 -8.06 -0.20
N ALA A 54 -0.03 -9.23 0.26
CA ALA A 54 -0.93 -10.26 0.75
C ALA A 54 -1.76 -9.79 1.96
N MET A 55 -1.15 -9.01 2.86
CA MET A 55 -1.86 -8.36 3.96
C MET A 55 -2.88 -7.34 3.43
N VAL A 56 -2.47 -6.44 2.52
CA VAL A 56 -3.38 -5.45 1.90
C VAL A 56 -4.59 -6.14 1.29
N ASN A 57 -4.40 -7.21 0.52
CA ASN A 57 -5.50 -7.96 -0.12
C ASN A 57 -6.54 -8.50 0.89
N LYS A 58 -6.14 -8.75 2.14
CA LYS A 58 -7.04 -9.20 3.22
C LYS A 58 -7.61 -8.05 4.04
N LEU A 59 -6.85 -6.99 4.27
CA LEU A 59 -7.24 -5.85 5.07
C LEU A 59 -8.16 -4.88 4.31
N THR A 60 -7.91 -4.64 3.02
CA THR A 60 -8.72 -3.74 2.19
C THR A 60 -10.23 -4.03 2.26
N PRO A 61 -10.74 -5.26 2.03
CA PRO A 61 -12.19 -5.50 2.10
C PRO A 61 -12.79 -5.31 3.51
N LEU A 62 -11.97 -5.36 4.56
CA LEU A 62 -12.42 -5.13 5.94
C LEU A 62 -12.50 -3.64 6.29
N PHE A 63 -11.53 -2.85 5.83
CA PHE A 63 -11.43 -1.42 6.15
C PHE A 63 -12.16 -0.51 5.14
N GLU A 64 -12.27 -0.92 3.87
CA GLU A 64 -12.93 -0.10 2.85
C GLU A 64 -14.34 0.38 3.22
N PRO A 65 -15.23 -0.47 3.77
CA PRO A 65 -16.57 -0.04 4.18
C PRO A 65 -16.59 0.94 5.36
N GLN A 66 -15.49 1.05 6.11
CA GLN A 66 -15.38 1.90 7.30
C GLN A 66 -14.81 3.29 6.97
N PHE A 67 -14.18 3.46 5.80
CA PHE A 67 -13.63 4.75 5.42
C PHE A 67 -14.71 5.75 5.04
N SER A 68 -14.50 7.01 5.44
CA SER A 68 -15.36 8.13 5.04
C SER A 68 -15.56 8.20 3.53
N GLU A 69 -16.77 8.58 3.11
CA GLU A 69 -17.09 8.86 1.70
C GLU A 69 -16.28 10.01 1.11
N ASN A 70 -15.79 10.92 1.95
CA ASN A 70 -14.91 12.03 1.56
C ASN A 70 -13.41 11.64 1.59
N SER A 71 -13.08 10.38 1.85
CA SER A 71 -11.70 9.86 1.76
C SER A 71 -11.44 9.26 0.39
N PHE A 72 -10.47 9.82 -0.35
CA PHE A 72 -10.19 9.44 -1.74
C PHE A 72 -8.80 8.85 -1.99
N GLY A 73 -7.86 9.05 -1.07
CA GLY A 73 -6.46 8.67 -1.28
C GLY A 73 -6.24 7.16 -1.13
N TYR A 74 -5.53 6.56 -2.10
CA TYR A 74 -5.07 5.16 -2.05
C TYR A 74 -6.17 4.09 -1.92
N ARG A 75 -7.41 4.40 -2.30
CA ARG A 75 -8.56 3.49 -2.19
C ARG A 75 -8.99 2.93 -3.55
N PRO A 76 -9.45 1.67 -3.63
CA PRO A 76 -10.02 1.11 -4.86
C PRO A 76 -11.21 1.94 -5.36
N GLY A 77 -11.24 2.25 -6.66
CA GLY A 77 -12.34 3.00 -7.27
C GLY A 77 -12.46 4.47 -6.87
N ARG A 78 -11.51 5.01 -6.08
CA ARG A 78 -11.44 6.45 -5.74
C ARG A 78 -10.22 7.09 -6.41
N SER A 79 -10.28 8.40 -6.65
CA SER A 79 -9.21 9.14 -7.33
C SER A 79 -9.13 10.58 -6.87
N ALA A 80 -8.01 11.24 -7.17
CA ALA A 80 -7.83 12.68 -6.92
C ALA A 80 -8.90 13.52 -7.65
N TYR A 81 -9.28 13.12 -8.88
CA TYR A 81 -10.37 13.78 -9.61
C TYR A 81 -11.72 13.67 -8.89
N GLY A 82 -12.01 12.52 -8.27
CA GLY A 82 -13.21 12.34 -7.45
C GLY A 82 -13.26 13.31 -6.27
N ALA A 83 -12.10 13.56 -5.63
CA ALA A 83 -11.99 14.54 -4.57
C ALA A 83 -12.27 15.97 -5.06
N ILE A 84 -11.65 16.37 -6.18
CA ILE A 84 -11.86 17.71 -6.78
C ILE A 84 -13.34 17.91 -7.14
N LYS A 85 -13.98 16.90 -7.75
CA LYS A 85 -15.40 16.96 -8.10
C LYS A 85 -16.26 17.17 -6.85
N ARG A 86 -15.99 16.43 -5.76
CA ARG A 86 -16.71 16.60 -4.50
C ARG A 86 -16.53 18.00 -3.90
N CYS A 87 -15.33 18.56 -3.96
CA CYS A 87 -15.09 19.95 -3.52
C CYS A 87 -15.91 20.94 -4.35
N LYS A 88 -15.95 20.77 -5.67
CA LYS A 88 -16.76 21.62 -6.56
C LYS A 88 -18.25 21.53 -6.22
N GLU A 89 -18.76 20.31 -6.01
CA GLU A 89 -20.16 20.11 -5.60
C GLU A 89 -20.50 20.85 -4.31
N TYR A 90 -19.61 20.90 -3.31
CA TYR A 90 -19.86 21.68 -2.09
C TYR A 90 -19.91 23.18 -2.36
N LEU A 91 -18.97 23.71 -3.14
CA LEU A 91 -18.95 25.13 -3.53
C LEU A 91 -20.22 25.52 -4.30
N ASP A 92 -20.65 24.70 -5.26
CA ASP A 92 -21.84 24.93 -6.08
C ASP A 92 -23.13 24.91 -5.23
N ASN A 93 -23.15 24.11 -4.15
CA ASN A 93 -24.26 24.04 -3.19
C ASN A 93 -24.21 25.14 -2.12
N GLY A 94 -23.31 26.13 -2.24
CA GLY A 94 -23.25 27.29 -1.35
C GLY A 94 -22.57 27.03 0.00
N TYR A 95 -21.92 25.87 0.18
CA TYR A 95 -21.05 25.64 1.32
C TYR A 95 -19.77 26.47 1.13
N LYS A 96 -19.54 27.43 2.04
CA LYS A 96 -18.31 28.23 2.13
C LYS A 96 -17.29 27.55 3.04
#